data_AF-A0A813I581-F1
#
_entry.id   AF-A0A813I581-F1
#
_cell.length_a   1.000
_cell.length_b   1.000
_cell.length_c   1.000
_cell.angle_alpha   90.00
_cell.angle_beta   90.00
_cell.angle_gamma   90.00
#
_symmetry.space_group_name_H-M   'P 1'
#
loop_
_entity.id
_entity.type
_entity.pdbx_description
1 polymer ?
#
loop_
_entity_poly.entity_id
_entity_poly.type
_entity_poly.pdbx_seq_one_letter_code
_entity_poly.pdbx_strand_id
1 'polypeptide(L)'
;MLVICTLSLATFVVLAASGLPADASVGEGCGAFNCSIVPGLTGGGCGRCFNPGARPGVQCLGLGSQTGYYCPPEPSKEATSGAVTSAFACMDWTFGSMALQSAEAVFKSRSGEDVFLGVGTYGTSADKQQGLGACYRLKVEGVAKDIIAQSLNTGHDVAGNQFDLQIGAGGAGAFNTCAGGAGSMFPGQRVAWGCQYGGIDSEADCAALPMYPQDSTAMKAAGDSLVALCEYGWEKKVRMSGAGLPAGKCKYNPTLLDVARVKCPEELVNLTQMQRTDDPEGFQASAGSVRQASFPNTEKRCLAQEPGHGVEFCLTRMMDCRKPSGAFKDNVRPELMMHGRRVVQTCAADGYTRIDVNCGCANCYC
;
A
#
# COMPACT_ATOMS: atom_id res chain seq x y z
N MET A 1 38.28 -11.84 60.14
CA MET A 1 38.30 -10.51 59.50
C MET A 1 38.22 -10.75 58.00
N LEU A 2 37.01 -10.85 57.48
CA LEU A 2 36.73 -11.21 56.08
C LEU A 2 35.70 -10.19 55.58
N VAL A 3 36.13 -9.34 54.66
CA VAL A 3 35.31 -8.29 54.06
C VAL A 3 34.44 -8.94 52.98
N ILE A 4 33.12 -8.98 53.20
CA ILE A 4 32.14 -9.38 52.19
C ILE A 4 31.79 -8.11 51.40
N CYS A 5 32.26 -8.05 50.16
CA CYS A 5 31.93 -7.01 49.20
C CYS A 5 30.61 -7.39 48.51
N THR A 6 29.53 -6.68 48.81
CA THR A 6 28.24 -6.81 48.13
C THR A 6 28.32 -6.15 46.74
N LEU A 7 28.31 -6.94 45.68
CA LEU A 7 28.07 -6.45 44.31
C LEU A 7 26.56 -6.29 44.10
N SER A 8 26.11 -5.07 43.90
CA SER A 8 24.76 -4.73 43.43
C SER A 8 24.66 -5.07 41.93
N LEU A 9 23.70 -5.91 41.55
CA LEU A 9 23.30 -6.09 40.16
C LEU A 9 22.69 -4.77 39.66
N ALA A 10 23.40 -4.06 38.80
CA ALA A 10 22.85 -2.97 38.02
C ALA A 10 22.05 -3.55 36.85
N THR A 11 20.75 -3.28 36.84
CA THR A 11 19.84 -3.53 35.73
C THR A 11 20.35 -2.80 34.47
N PHE A 12 20.88 -3.56 33.50
CA PHE A 12 21.15 -3.05 32.16
C PHE A 12 19.82 -2.87 31.44
N VAL A 13 19.25 -1.66 31.54
CA VAL A 13 18.23 -1.20 30.60
C VAL A 13 18.95 -0.89 29.29
N VAL A 14 18.85 -1.79 28.32
CA VAL A 14 19.23 -1.48 26.93
C VAL A 14 18.16 -0.53 26.39
N LEU A 15 18.40 0.78 26.51
CA LEU A 15 17.74 1.76 25.65
C LEU A 15 18.23 1.50 24.22
N ALA A 16 17.46 0.72 23.45
CA ALA A 16 17.54 0.77 22.01
C ALA A 16 17.03 2.15 21.58
N ALA A 17 17.95 3.08 21.38
CA ALA A 17 17.69 4.32 20.67
C ALA A 17 17.35 3.95 19.22
N SER A 18 16.06 3.71 18.95
CA SER A 18 15.52 3.76 17.60
C SER A 18 15.60 5.21 17.14
N GLY A 19 16.74 5.57 16.57
CA GLY A 19 16.92 6.79 15.80
C GLY A 19 16.06 6.71 14.54
N LEU A 20 14.77 6.98 14.68
CA LEU A 20 14.05 7.65 13.62
C LEU A 20 14.82 8.96 13.36
N PRO A 21 15.15 9.31 12.11
CA PRO A 21 15.70 10.63 11.85
C PRO A 21 14.64 11.67 12.23
N ALA A 22 14.78 12.23 13.42
CA ALA A 22 14.27 13.55 13.72
C ALA A 22 15.01 14.54 12.81
N ASP A 23 14.26 15.43 12.19
CA ASP A 23 14.74 16.41 11.21
C ASP A 23 15.25 15.83 9.88
N ALA A 24 14.31 15.30 9.08
CA ALA A 24 14.23 15.87 7.74
C ALA A 24 13.57 17.24 7.93
N SER A 25 14.37 18.30 7.88
CA SER A 25 13.84 19.62 7.56
C SER A 25 12.85 19.42 6.42
N VAL A 26 11.65 19.99 6.56
CA VAL A 26 10.75 20.16 5.42
C VAL A 26 11.59 20.88 4.39
N GLY A 27 12.16 20.11 3.45
CA GLY A 27 12.98 20.64 2.38
C GLY A 27 12.15 21.75 1.78
N GLU A 28 12.71 22.95 1.79
CA GLU A 28 12.05 24.13 1.28
C GLU A 28 11.34 23.70 0.00
N GLY A 29 10.01 23.83 -0.01
CA GLY A 29 9.24 23.57 -1.22
C GLY A 29 9.80 24.40 -2.37
N CYS A 30 9.25 24.24 -3.57
CA CYS A 30 9.72 24.95 -4.78
C CYS A 30 9.83 26.50 -4.66
N GLY A 31 9.52 27.12 -3.51
CA GLY A 31 9.71 28.54 -3.21
C GLY A 31 11.14 29.01 -2.90
N ALA A 32 12.11 28.16 -2.56
CA ALA A 32 13.48 28.61 -2.25
C ALA A 32 14.48 28.52 -3.42
N PHE A 33 14.12 27.84 -4.50
CA PHE A 33 14.95 27.78 -5.68
C PHE A 33 14.64 28.91 -6.66
N ASN A 34 15.69 29.62 -7.04
CA ASN A 34 15.61 30.75 -7.94
C ASN A 34 15.46 30.25 -9.38
N CYS A 35 14.21 30.09 -9.86
CA CYS A 35 13.87 29.64 -11.23
C CYS A 35 14.41 30.55 -12.37
N SER A 36 15.28 31.53 -12.09
CA SER A 36 15.83 32.53 -13.02
C SER A 36 17.07 32.06 -13.81
N ILE A 37 17.64 30.89 -13.48
CA ILE A 37 18.95 30.46 -14.01
C ILE A 37 18.85 29.52 -15.23
N VAL A 38 17.63 29.14 -15.63
CA VAL A 38 17.40 28.28 -16.82
C VAL A 38 17.10 29.17 -18.03
N PRO A 39 18.00 29.25 -19.04
CA PRO A 39 17.78 30.06 -20.22
C PRO A 39 16.58 29.56 -21.02
N GLY A 40 15.57 30.41 -21.20
CA GLY A 40 14.35 30.11 -21.99
C GLY A 40 13.05 29.97 -21.19
N LEU A 41 13.11 29.95 -19.86
CA LEU A 41 11.93 29.95 -18.98
C LEU A 41 11.66 31.35 -18.41
N THR A 42 11.23 32.27 -19.28
CA THR A 42 10.73 33.58 -18.84
C THR A 42 9.26 33.44 -18.43
N GLY A 43 8.99 33.11 -17.16
CA GLY A 43 7.65 33.27 -16.56
C GLY A 43 7.19 32.16 -15.61
N GLY A 44 7.38 32.35 -14.31
CA GLY A 44 6.41 32.01 -13.25
C GLY A 44 5.81 30.59 -13.16
N GLY A 45 6.42 29.55 -13.72
CA GLY A 45 5.85 28.19 -13.79
C GLY A 45 5.89 27.38 -12.49
N CYS A 46 6.69 27.80 -11.50
CA CYS A 46 7.01 27.06 -10.28
C CYS A 46 5.83 26.86 -9.27
N GLY A 47 4.58 27.05 -9.69
CA GLY A 47 3.35 26.93 -8.86
C GLY A 47 2.25 25.98 -9.38
N ARG A 48 2.50 25.19 -10.43
CA ARG A 48 1.47 24.32 -11.08
C ARG A 48 1.57 22.83 -10.73
N CYS A 49 2.28 22.49 -9.67
CA CYS A 49 2.39 21.12 -9.20
C CYS A 49 1.02 20.52 -8.88
N PHE A 50 0.81 19.27 -9.28
CA PHE A 50 -0.38 18.54 -8.87
C PHE A 50 -0.32 18.19 -7.38
N ASN A 51 0.85 17.76 -6.92
CA ASN A 51 1.18 17.39 -5.54
C ASN A 51 2.32 18.30 -5.02
N PRO A 52 2.09 19.59 -4.79
CA PRO A 52 3.11 20.47 -4.22
C PRO A 52 3.42 20.09 -2.76
N GLY A 53 4.70 19.91 -2.43
CA GLY A 53 5.13 19.57 -1.06
C GLY A 53 4.89 18.11 -0.68
N ALA A 54 4.70 17.22 -1.66
CA ALA A 54 4.73 15.79 -1.43
C ALA A 54 6.13 15.32 -1.04
N ARG A 55 6.21 14.09 -0.53
CA ARG A 55 7.47 13.48 -0.10
C ARG A 55 8.47 13.40 -1.28
N PRO A 56 9.74 13.80 -1.07
CA PRO A 56 10.77 13.67 -2.08
C PRO A 56 11.04 12.19 -2.41
N GLY A 57 11.55 11.95 -3.61
CA GLY A 57 11.92 10.62 -4.08
C GLY A 57 12.89 10.71 -5.24
N VAL A 58 13.17 9.57 -5.88
CA VAL A 58 13.96 9.52 -7.12
C VAL A 58 13.10 9.94 -8.31
N GLN A 59 13.71 10.61 -9.28
CA GLN A 59 13.01 10.91 -10.53
C GLN A 59 12.97 9.66 -11.42
N CYS A 60 11.83 9.46 -12.06
CA CYS A 60 11.68 8.50 -13.14
C CYS A 60 12.29 9.09 -14.41
N LEU A 61 13.15 8.34 -15.08
CA LEU A 61 13.94 8.78 -16.24
C LEU A 61 13.29 8.35 -17.58
N GLY A 62 11.96 8.23 -17.60
CA GLY A 62 11.22 7.77 -18.77
C GLY A 62 11.39 8.66 -20.03
N LEU A 63 10.86 8.19 -21.15
CA LEU A 63 10.88 8.90 -22.44
C LEU A 63 10.29 10.31 -22.29
N GLY A 64 11.13 11.34 -22.48
CA GLY A 64 10.70 12.73 -22.60
C GLY A 64 10.34 13.44 -21.28
N SER A 65 11.19 13.37 -20.24
CA SER A 65 11.08 14.19 -19.00
C SER A 65 9.84 13.94 -18.11
N GLN A 66 9.19 12.78 -18.25
CA GLN A 66 8.04 12.42 -17.43
C GLN A 66 8.44 12.02 -16.01
N THR A 67 7.87 12.66 -14.98
CA THR A 67 8.13 12.32 -13.56
C THR A 67 6.84 12.07 -12.78
N GLY A 68 6.98 11.43 -11.61
CA GLY A 68 5.90 11.16 -10.67
C GLY A 68 4.72 10.43 -11.26
N TYR A 69 3.54 11.05 -11.19
CA TYR A 69 2.30 10.48 -11.70
C TYR A 69 2.25 10.36 -13.23
N TYR A 70 3.23 10.88 -13.97
CA TYR A 70 3.42 10.60 -15.40
C TYR A 70 4.38 9.42 -15.65
N CYS A 71 5.15 8.97 -14.65
CA CYS A 71 6.01 7.80 -14.83
C CYS A 71 5.19 6.59 -15.30
N PRO A 72 5.63 5.89 -16.36
CA PRO A 72 4.85 4.83 -16.96
C PRO A 72 4.74 3.66 -15.99
N PRO A 73 3.59 2.97 -15.97
CA PRO A 73 3.33 1.90 -15.02
C PRO A 73 4.00 0.57 -15.39
N GLU A 74 4.60 0.48 -16.57
CA GLU A 74 5.27 -0.72 -17.08
C GLU A 74 6.64 -0.35 -17.67
N PRO A 75 7.63 -1.26 -17.61
CA PRO A 75 8.91 -1.10 -18.29
C PRO A 75 8.71 -0.91 -19.79
N SER A 76 9.26 0.18 -20.34
CA SER A 76 9.30 0.36 -21.80
C SER A 76 10.35 -0.56 -22.40
N LYS A 77 10.11 -1.04 -23.63
CA LYS A 77 11.11 -1.82 -24.39
C LYS A 77 12.36 -1.02 -24.76
N GLU A 78 12.29 0.31 -24.60
CA GLU A 78 13.32 1.28 -24.96
C GLU A 78 14.22 1.66 -23.78
N ALA A 79 14.01 1.07 -22.60
CA ALA A 79 14.82 1.31 -21.41
C ALA A 79 16.27 0.82 -21.64
N THR A 80 17.18 1.76 -21.89
CA THR A 80 18.62 1.51 -21.78
C THR A 80 18.97 1.26 -20.31
N SER A 81 19.83 0.27 -20.09
CA SER A 81 20.15 -0.32 -18.78
C SER A 81 20.50 0.71 -17.69
N GLY A 82 19.81 0.63 -16.54
CA GLY A 82 20.23 1.26 -15.27
C GLY A 82 19.36 2.41 -14.73
N ALA A 83 18.35 2.85 -15.48
CA ALA A 83 17.48 3.96 -15.10
C ALA A 83 16.10 3.49 -14.58
N VAL A 84 15.52 4.16 -13.58
CA VAL A 84 14.12 3.94 -13.18
C VAL A 84 13.22 4.43 -14.31
N THR A 85 12.80 3.53 -15.19
CA THR A 85 11.95 3.89 -16.33
C THR A 85 10.46 3.80 -16.02
N SER A 86 10.08 3.21 -14.89
CA SER A 86 8.70 2.84 -14.58
C SER A 86 8.39 2.92 -13.09
N ALA A 87 7.11 3.12 -12.79
CA ALA A 87 6.58 3.20 -11.44
C ALA A 87 5.80 1.93 -11.06
N PHE A 88 5.99 1.52 -9.82
CA PHE A 88 5.43 0.33 -9.21
C PHE A 88 4.65 0.71 -7.95
N ALA A 89 3.78 -0.18 -7.49
CA ALA A 89 3.26 -0.07 -6.13
C ALA A 89 4.40 -0.25 -5.13
N CYS A 90 4.28 0.39 -3.98
CA CYS A 90 5.23 0.18 -2.92
C CYS A 90 4.88 -1.08 -2.13
N MET A 91 5.90 -1.79 -1.65
CA MET A 91 5.73 -3.05 -0.95
C MET A 91 5.74 -2.87 0.57
N ASP A 92 6.28 -1.75 1.06
CA ASP A 92 6.32 -1.40 2.48
C ASP A 92 4.95 -1.01 3.06
N TRP A 93 3.90 -0.88 2.25
CA TRP A 93 2.52 -0.80 2.73
C TRP A 93 1.73 -2.10 2.52
N THR A 94 2.39 -3.19 2.13
CA THR A 94 1.74 -4.51 2.00
C THR A 94 1.41 -5.04 3.39
N PHE A 95 0.22 -5.60 3.57
CA PHE A 95 -0.25 -6.09 4.86
C PHE A 95 0.80 -6.97 5.55
N GLY A 96 1.19 -6.58 6.77
CA GLY A 96 2.23 -7.27 7.54
C GLY A 96 3.66 -6.76 7.35
N SER A 97 3.90 -5.76 6.50
CA SER A 97 5.23 -5.16 6.38
C SER A 97 5.72 -4.56 7.69
N MET A 98 7.03 -4.49 7.87
CA MET A 98 7.65 -3.86 9.03
C MET A 98 7.20 -2.40 9.21
N ALA A 99 7.01 -1.67 8.10
CA ALA A 99 6.53 -0.30 8.15
C ALA A 99 5.06 -0.19 8.57
N LEU A 100 4.18 -1.12 8.15
CA LEU A 100 2.80 -1.15 8.64
C LEU A 100 2.71 -1.58 10.10
N GLN A 101 3.47 -2.58 10.53
CA GLN A 101 3.48 -2.99 11.94
C GLN A 101 3.99 -1.87 12.85
N SER A 102 4.99 -1.10 12.41
CA SER A 102 5.43 0.10 13.10
C SER A 102 4.33 1.18 13.14
N ALA A 103 3.66 1.42 12.02
CA ALA A 103 2.52 2.32 11.92
C ALA A 103 1.35 1.91 12.84
N GLU A 104 1.06 0.62 12.96
CA GLU A 104 0.04 0.07 13.85
C GLU A 104 0.38 0.36 15.32
N ALA A 105 1.64 0.17 15.72
CA ALA A 105 2.10 0.45 17.07
C ALA A 105 1.99 1.94 17.42
N VAL A 106 2.40 2.83 16.50
CA VAL A 106 2.27 4.28 16.66
C VAL A 106 0.80 4.69 16.73
N PHE A 107 -0.03 4.17 15.82
CA PHE A 107 -1.46 4.43 15.80
C PHE A 107 -2.11 4.02 17.12
N LYS A 108 -1.84 2.81 17.61
CA LYS A 108 -2.34 2.31 18.89
C LYS A 108 -1.92 3.17 20.07
N SER A 109 -0.67 3.61 20.11
CA SER A 109 -0.19 4.50 21.17
C SER A 109 -0.89 5.86 21.15
N ARG A 110 -1.25 6.38 19.96
CA ARG A 110 -1.84 7.71 19.79
C ARG A 110 -3.36 7.70 19.97
N SER A 111 -4.05 6.69 19.43
CA SER A 111 -5.52 6.61 19.40
C SER A 111 -6.10 5.74 20.50
N GLY A 112 -5.31 4.84 21.09
CA GLY A 112 -5.77 3.78 21.98
C GLY A 112 -6.41 2.59 21.26
N GLU A 113 -6.52 2.63 19.93
CA GLU A 113 -7.17 1.58 19.15
C GLU A 113 -6.19 0.51 18.70
N ASP A 114 -6.57 -0.75 18.87
CA ASP A 114 -5.77 -1.90 18.42
C ASP A 114 -6.38 -2.50 17.16
N VAL A 115 -5.85 -2.11 16.00
CA VAL A 115 -6.31 -2.52 14.66
C VAL A 115 -5.12 -2.96 13.83
N PHE A 116 -5.36 -3.74 12.78
CA PHE A 116 -4.40 -3.87 11.71
C PHE A 116 -4.53 -2.71 10.73
N LEU A 117 -3.42 -2.30 10.14
CA LEU A 117 -3.40 -1.32 9.06
C LEU A 117 -3.15 -2.03 7.72
N GLY A 118 -3.65 -1.46 6.64
CA GLY A 118 -3.44 -2.01 5.31
C GLY A 118 -3.78 -1.07 4.19
N VAL A 119 -3.61 -1.57 2.98
CA VAL A 119 -4.06 -0.90 1.75
C VAL A 119 -4.75 -1.90 0.85
N GLY A 120 -5.54 -1.40 -0.08
CA GLY A 120 -6.26 -2.28 -0.99
C GLY A 120 -7.02 -1.59 -2.09
N THR A 121 -8.00 -2.31 -2.61
CA THR A 121 -9.02 -1.81 -3.51
C THR A 121 -10.37 -1.93 -2.83
N TYR A 122 -11.10 -0.82 -2.80
CA TYR A 122 -12.51 -0.81 -2.48
C TYR A 122 -13.25 -0.01 -3.54
N GLY A 123 -14.18 -0.67 -4.24
CA GLY A 123 -14.99 -0.03 -5.27
C GLY A 123 -16.30 0.45 -4.69
N THR A 124 -16.58 1.74 -4.80
CA THR A 124 -17.92 2.28 -4.52
C THR A 124 -18.36 3.14 -5.69
N SER A 125 -19.35 2.67 -6.43
CA SER A 125 -19.94 3.38 -7.58
C SER A 125 -20.58 4.71 -7.17
N ALA A 126 -20.92 4.88 -5.89
CA ALA A 126 -21.43 6.13 -5.34
C ALA A 126 -20.33 7.18 -5.06
N ASP A 127 -19.07 6.76 -4.86
CA ASP A 127 -17.96 7.71 -4.69
C ASP A 127 -17.45 8.22 -6.03
N LYS A 128 -17.23 9.53 -6.08
CA LYS A 128 -16.79 10.21 -7.30
C LYS A 128 -15.38 9.82 -7.77
N GLN A 129 -14.55 9.25 -6.89
CA GLN A 129 -13.22 8.70 -7.18
C GLN A 129 -13.18 7.18 -7.07
N GLN A 130 -14.34 6.52 -7.03
CA GLN A 130 -14.45 5.07 -6.85
C GLN A 130 -13.70 4.57 -5.60
N GLY A 131 -13.73 5.34 -4.51
CA GLY A 131 -13.12 4.97 -3.24
C GLY A 131 -11.65 5.37 -3.10
N LEU A 132 -10.97 5.82 -4.17
CA LEU A 132 -9.56 6.20 -4.10
C LEU A 132 -9.28 7.23 -3.01
N GLY A 133 -8.27 6.93 -2.19
CA GLY A 133 -7.81 7.72 -1.06
C GLY A 133 -8.62 7.56 0.23
N ALA A 134 -9.79 6.93 0.20
CA ALA A 134 -10.64 6.75 1.37
C ALA A 134 -10.16 5.55 2.23
N CYS A 135 -10.37 5.65 3.54
CA CYS A 135 -10.11 4.55 4.47
C CYS A 135 -11.40 3.89 4.95
N TYR A 136 -11.30 2.58 5.14
CA TYR A 136 -12.40 1.72 5.56
C TYR A 136 -11.97 0.90 6.76
N ARG A 137 -12.81 0.88 7.78
CA ARG A 137 -12.71 -0.08 8.88
C ARG A 137 -13.48 -1.33 8.49
N LEU A 138 -12.80 -2.46 8.51
CA LEU A 138 -13.28 -3.76 8.12
C LEU A 138 -13.33 -4.66 9.34
N LYS A 139 -14.51 -5.20 9.64
CA LYS A 139 -14.65 -6.31 10.57
C LYS A 139 -14.72 -7.60 9.74
N VAL A 140 -13.83 -8.54 10.03
CA VAL A 140 -13.64 -9.74 9.23
C VAL A 140 -13.83 -10.98 10.10
N GLU A 141 -14.57 -11.95 9.60
CA GLU A 141 -14.79 -13.22 10.29
C GLU A 141 -13.46 -13.95 10.54
N GLY A 142 -13.21 -14.33 11.79
CA GLY A 142 -12.02 -15.09 12.19
C GLY A 142 -10.73 -14.27 12.38
N VAL A 143 -10.69 -13.00 11.96
CA VAL A 143 -9.55 -12.10 12.19
C VAL A 143 -9.62 -11.51 13.60
N ALA A 144 -8.49 -11.47 14.30
CA ALA A 144 -8.44 -11.14 15.73
C ALA A 144 -8.77 -9.66 16.06
N LYS A 145 -8.61 -8.75 15.11
CA LYS A 145 -8.81 -7.31 15.23
C LYS A 145 -9.40 -6.77 13.94
N ASP A 146 -10.09 -5.64 14.01
CA ASP A 146 -10.53 -4.94 12.81
C ASP A 146 -9.32 -4.47 11.98
N ILE A 147 -9.53 -4.27 10.68
CA ILE A 147 -8.53 -3.74 9.75
C ILE A 147 -8.97 -2.33 9.35
N ILE A 148 -8.11 -1.33 9.47
CA ILE A 148 -8.31 -0.04 8.79
C ILE A 148 -7.43 -0.03 7.55
N ALA A 149 -8.05 -0.04 6.37
CA ALA A 149 -7.34 -0.10 5.11
C ALA A 149 -7.67 1.08 4.19
N GLN A 150 -6.64 1.64 3.55
CA GLN A 150 -6.79 2.71 2.56
C GLN A 150 -6.97 2.13 1.14
N SER A 151 -7.99 2.58 0.42
CA SER A 151 -8.17 2.23 -0.99
C SER A 151 -7.22 3.07 -1.85
N LEU A 152 -6.21 2.43 -2.44
CA LEU A 152 -5.20 3.07 -3.30
C LEU A 152 -5.34 2.68 -4.77
N ASN A 153 -6.12 1.65 -5.05
CA ASN A 153 -6.38 1.15 -6.37
C ASN A 153 -7.89 1.16 -6.65
N THR A 154 -8.27 1.04 -7.91
CA THR A 154 -9.66 0.82 -8.31
C THR A 154 -9.72 -0.33 -9.32
N GLY A 155 -10.84 -1.06 -9.32
CA GLY A 155 -11.14 -2.15 -10.23
C GLY A 155 -12.62 -2.08 -10.59
N HIS A 156 -12.94 -2.35 -11.85
CA HIS A 156 -14.34 -2.38 -12.32
C HIS A 156 -15.11 -3.60 -11.78
N ASP A 157 -14.37 -4.59 -11.28
CA ASP A 157 -14.82 -5.85 -10.72
C ASP A 157 -15.02 -5.81 -9.20
N VAL A 158 -14.66 -4.71 -8.53
CA VAL A 158 -14.84 -4.55 -7.07
C VAL A 158 -16.13 -3.80 -6.79
N ALA A 159 -17.09 -4.48 -6.18
CA ALA A 159 -18.36 -3.89 -5.75
C ALA A 159 -18.27 -3.33 -4.32
N GLY A 160 -19.25 -2.48 -3.93
CA GLY A 160 -19.33 -1.86 -2.60
C GLY A 160 -19.67 -2.81 -1.45
N ASN A 161 -19.43 -4.10 -1.63
CA ASN A 161 -19.57 -5.15 -0.64
C ASN A 161 -18.36 -6.11 -0.61
N GLN A 162 -17.25 -5.73 -1.23
CA GLN A 162 -15.99 -6.48 -1.29
C GLN A 162 -14.82 -5.54 -1.01
N PHE A 163 -13.74 -6.05 -0.41
CA PHE A 163 -12.48 -5.33 -0.27
C PHE A 163 -11.32 -6.25 -0.67
N ASP A 164 -10.50 -5.83 -1.65
CA ASP A 164 -9.28 -6.55 -2.03
C ASP A 164 -8.10 -6.04 -1.20
N LEU A 165 -7.67 -6.79 -0.19
CA LEU A 165 -6.52 -6.40 0.63
C LEU A 165 -5.20 -6.71 -0.08
N GLN A 166 -4.24 -5.77 -0.04
CA GLN A 166 -2.89 -6.00 -0.54
C GLN A 166 -2.12 -6.91 0.41
N ILE A 167 -1.91 -8.18 0.02
CA ILE A 167 -1.25 -9.20 0.82
C ILE A 167 -0.11 -9.82 0.00
N GLY A 168 0.99 -10.24 0.65
CA GLY A 168 2.08 -10.97 0.00
C GLY A 168 1.56 -12.18 -0.80
N ALA A 169 1.87 -12.24 -2.09
CA ALA A 169 1.34 -13.24 -3.02
C ALA A 169 -0.20 -13.38 -2.97
N GLY A 170 -0.92 -12.26 -2.91
CA GLY A 170 -2.38 -12.20 -3.00
C GLY A 170 -2.93 -12.43 -4.41
N GLY A 171 -2.06 -12.53 -5.42
CA GLY A 171 -2.43 -12.67 -6.84
C GLY A 171 -2.18 -11.38 -7.61
N ALA A 172 -1.48 -11.50 -8.73
CA ALA A 172 -1.03 -10.35 -9.52
C ALA A 172 -2.13 -9.69 -10.38
N GLY A 173 -3.33 -10.31 -10.44
CA GLY A 173 -4.46 -9.78 -11.19
C GLY A 173 -4.25 -9.76 -12.70
N ALA A 174 -5.00 -8.90 -13.40
CA ALA A 174 -4.95 -8.77 -14.86
C ALA A 174 -3.58 -8.26 -15.38
N PHE A 175 -2.91 -7.42 -14.59
CA PHE A 175 -1.70 -6.72 -15.00
C PHE A 175 -0.48 -7.19 -14.20
N ASN A 176 0.03 -8.36 -14.52
CA ASN A 176 1.12 -8.95 -13.77
C ASN A 176 2.49 -8.30 -14.06
N THR A 177 2.87 -7.37 -13.20
CA THR A 177 4.23 -6.82 -13.06
C THR A 177 4.94 -7.35 -11.81
N CYS A 178 4.32 -8.26 -11.06
CA CYS A 178 4.94 -8.87 -9.88
C CYS A 178 5.91 -9.99 -10.25
N ALA A 179 5.56 -10.85 -11.20
CA ALA A 179 6.24 -12.12 -11.39
C ALA A 179 6.42 -12.54 -12.86
N GLY A 180 7.52 -13.25 -13.13
CA GLY A 180 7.67 -14.07 -14.33
C GLY A 180 8.31 -13.42 -15.54
N GLY A 181 9.03 -12.30 -15.39
CA GLY A 181 9.77 -11.69 -16.49
C GLY A 181 10.84 -10.71 -16.01
N ALA A 182 11.75 -10.32 -16.91
CA ALA A 182 12.83 -9.37 -16.61
C ALA A 182 12.32 -7.98 -16.18
N GLY A 183 11.10 -7.61 -16.57
CA GLY A 183 10.43 -6.36 -16.16
C GLY A 183 9.54 -6.51 -14.91
N SER A 184 9.51 -7.68 -14.28
CA SER A 184 8.72 -7.90 -13.06
C SER A 184 9.49 -7.44 -11.82
N MET A 185 8.79 -7.01 -10.77
CA MET A 185 9.42 -6.64 -9.50
C MET A 185 10.19 -7.82 -8.90
N PHE A 186 9.59 -9.01 -8.88
CA PHE A 186 10.20 -10.21 -8.31
C PHE A 186 10.72 -11.17 -9.39
N PRO A 187 11.87 -11.82 -9.13
CA PRO A 187 12.40 -12.84 -10.03
C PRO A 187 11.57 -14.13 -9.97
N GLY A 188 11.92 -15.10 -10.81
CA GLY A 188 11.35 -16.44 -10.78
C GLY A 188 10.16 -16.62 -11.72
N GLN A 189 9.48 -17.76 -11.59
CA GLN A 189 8.41 -18.18 -12.50
C GLN A 189 7.03 -17.80 -11.96
N ARG A 190 6.09 -17.49 -12.86
CA ARG A 190 4.69 -17.18 -12.48
C ARG A 190 4.01 -18.31 -11.71
N VAL A 191 4.39 -19.56 -11.95
CA VAL A 191 3.79 -20.73 -11.29
C VAL A 191 3.96 -20.70 -9.76
N ALA A 192 5.07 -20.15 -9.26
CA ALA A 192 5.32 -20.03 -7.82
C ALA A 192 4.34 -19.08 -7.12
N TRP A 193 3.70 -18.18 -7.87
CA TRP A 193 2.77 -17.18 -7.35
C TRP A 193 1.33 -17.69 -7.26
N GLY A 194 1.08 -18.92 -7.69
CA GLY A 194 -0.24 -19.53 -7.68
C GLY A 194 -1.17 -18.98 -8.75
N CYS A 195 -2.44 -18.81 -8.40
CA CYS A 195 -3.45 -18.30 -9.30
C CYS A 195 -3.27 -16.81 -9.62
N GLN A 196 -3.65 -16.41 -10.83
CA GLN A 196 -3.67 -15.02 -11.24
C GLN A 196 -4.48 -14.14 -10.27
N TYR A 197 -5.64 -14.63 -9.84
CA TYR A 197 -6.49 -14.03 -8.82
C TYR A 197 -6.48 -14.91 -7.57
N GLY A 198 -6.19 -14.33 -6.41
CA GLY A 198 -6.10 -15.06 -5.14
C GLY A 198 -4.73 -15.69 -4.85
N GLY A 199 -3.77 -15.66 -5.79
CA GLY A 199 -2.39 -16.06 -5.55
C GLY A 199 -2.23 -17.50 -5.08
N ILE A 200 -1.42 -17.75 -4.06
CA ILE A 200 -1.19 -19.09 -3.52
C ILE A 200 -2.36 -19.59 -2.64
N ASP A 201 -2.45 -20.92 -2.47
CA ASP A 201 -3.60 -21.59 -1.85
C ASP A 201 -3.29 -22.28 -0.51
N SER A 202 -2.02 -22.34 -0.09
CA SER A 202 -1.63 -22.81 1.23
C SER A 202 -0.48 -21.98 1.81
N GLU A 203 -0.33 -22.01 3.13
CA GLU A 203 0.79 -21.37 3.83
C GLU A 203 2.14 -21.95 3.41
N ALA A 204 2.21 -23.28 3.24
CA ALA A 204 3.42 -23.97 2.79
C ALA A 204 3.91 -23.49 1.42
N ASP A 205 3.01 -23.04 0.55
CA ASP A 205 3.38 -22.50 -0.77
C ASP A 205 4.16 -21.17 -0.67
N CYS A 206 4.11 -20.46 0.47
CA CYS A 206 4.91 -19.25 0.67
C CYS A 206 6.42 -19.54 0.52
N ALA A 207 6.88 -20.73 0.93
CA ALA A 207 8.30 -21.12 0.85
C ALA A 207 8.83 -21.23 -0.60
N ALA A 208 7.94 -21.36 -1.58
CA ALA A 208 8.31 -21.42 -3.00
C ALA A 208 8.45 -20.02 -3.64
N LEU A 209 8.06 -18.95 -2.94
CA LEU A 209 8.14 -17.59 -3.44
C LEU A 209 9.59 -17.07 -3.44
N PRO A 210 9.95 -16.19 -4.37
CA PRO A 210 11.19 -15.43 -4.25
C PRO A 210 11.12 -14.56 -3.00
N MET A 211 12.14 -14.63 -2.12
CA MET A 211 12.13 -13.83 -0.88
C MET A 211 12.17 -12.32 -1.13
N TYR A 212 12.82 -11.89 -2.21
CA TYR A 212 13.11 -10.47 -2.48
C TYR A 212 12.86 -10.10 -3.94
N PRO A 213 12.64 -8.79 -4.23
CA PRO A 213 12.64 -8.25 -5.58
C PRO A 213 13.97 -8.49 -6.30
N GLN A 214 14.00 -8.24 -7.60
CA GLN A 214 15.22 -8.33 -8.40
C GLN A 214 16.34 -7.43 -7.83
N ASP A 215 16.00 -6.22 -7.39
CA ASP A 215 16.84 -5.43 -6.49
C ASP A 215 16.39 -5.62 -5.04
N SER A 216 17.15 -6.43 -4.30
CA SER A 216 16.81 -6.82 -2.93
C SER A 216 17.20 -5.80 -1.86
N THR A 217 17.97 -4.77 -2.21
CA THR A 217 18.72 -3.95 -1.24
C THR A 217 17.79 -3.25 -0.24
N ALA A 218 16.78 -2.55 -0.75
CA ALA A 218 15.89 -1.74 0.06
C ALA A 218 14.93 -2.60 0.91
N MET A 219 14.37 -3.69 0.35
CA MET A 219 13.49 -4.59 1.09
C MET A 219 14.23 -5.29 2.24
N LYS A 220 15.47 -5.74 2.02
CA LYS A 220 16.32 -6.32 3.08
C LYS A 220 16.63 -5.30 4.18
N ALA A 221 16.92 -4.06 3.80
CA ALA A 221 17.18 -2.99 4.76
C ALA A 221 15.96 -2.67 5.62
N ALA A 222 14.75 -2.82 5.07
CA ALA A 222 13.50 -2.69 5.82
C ALA A 222 13.21 -3.87 6.76
N GLY A 223 13.91 -5.00 6.61
CA GLY A 223 13.65 -6.23 7.36
C GLY A 223 12.46 -7.04 6.84
N ASP A 224 12.00 -6.75 5.61
CA ASP A 224 10.87 -7.41 4.99
C ASP A 224 11.33 -8.54 4.05
N SER A 225 10.45 -9.52 3.80
CA SER A 225 10.58 -10.46 2.69
C SER A 225 9.20 -10.85 2.18
N LEU A 226 9.08 -11.22 0.90
CA LEU A 226 7.79 -11.64 0.33
C LEU A 226 7.26 -12.89 1.03
N VAL A 227 8.14 -13.80 1.44
CA VAL A 227 7.77 -15.01 2.20
C VAL A 227 7.15 -14.63 3.54
N ALA A 228 7.78 -13.74 4.30
CA ALA A 228 7.24 -13.29 5.58
C ALA A 228 5.90 -12.55 5.41
N LEU A 229 5.79 -11.66 4.41
CA LEU A 229 4.53 -10.97 4.09
C LEU A 229 3.41 -11.96 3.71
N CYS A 230 3.77 -13.03 3.01
CA CYS A 230 2.85 -14.08 2.62
C CYS A 230 2.34 -14.87 3.84
N GLU A 231 3.26 -15.34 4.68
CA GLU A 231 2.98 -16.08 5.92
C GLU A 231 2.15 -15.24 6.90
N TYR A 232 2.43 -13.94 7.01
CA TYR A 232 1.67 -13.03 7.87
C TYR A 232 0.18 -12.99 7.50
N GLY A 233 -0.15 -13.04 6.20
CA GLY A 233 -1.54 -13.09 5.76
C GLY A 233 -2.29 -14.34 6.26
N TRP A 234 -1.59 -15.48 6.33
CA TRP A 234 -2.10 -16.73 6.88
C TRP A 234 -2.25 -16.66 8.39
N GLU A 235 -1.21 -16.20 9.08
CA GLU A 235 -1.18 -16.05 10.53
C GLU A 235 -2.34 -15.19 11.04
N LYS A 236 -2.63 -14.07 10.36
CA LYS A 236 -3.71 -13.16 10.74
C LYS A 236 -5.07 -13.53 10.16
N LYS A 237 -5.16 -14.65 9.43
CA LYS A 237 -6.41 -15.18 8.86
C LYS A 237 -7.12 -14.22 7.90
N VAL A 238 -6.37 -13.30 7.28
CA VAL A 238 -6.88 -12.44 6.19
C VAL A 238 -6.90 -13.17 4.85
N ARG A 239 -6.46 -14.43 4.84
CA ARG A 239 -6.60 -15.37 3.74
C ARG A 239 -6.84 -16.78 4.29
N MET A 240 -7.48 -17.63 3.48
CA MET A 240 -7.83 -19.00 3.85
C MET A 240 -7.42 -20.00 2.76
N SER A 241 -7.24 -21.26 3.17
CA SER A 241 -6.74 -22.32 2.30
C SER A 241 -7.90 -23.08 1.70
N GLY A 242 -7.85 -23.25 0.38
CA GLY A 242 -8.70 -24.16 -0.36
C GLY A 242 -8.14 -25.56 -0.53
N ALA A 243 -6.97 -25.85 0.05
CA ALA A 243 -6.24 -27.06 -0.23
C ALA A 243 -7.07 -28.30 0.10
N GLY A 244 -7.31 -29.14 -0.90
CA GLY A 244 -8.10 -30.36 -0.78
C GLY A 244 -9.63 -30.15 -0.81
N LEU A 245 -10.11 -28.93 -1.05
CA LEU A 245 -11.54 -28.63 -1.08
C LEU A 245 -12.12 -28.58 -2.51
N PRO A 246 -13.44 -28.85 -2.69
CA PRO A 246 -14.04 -29.06 -4.02
C PRO A 246 -14.11 -27.82 -4.90
N ALA A 247 -14.06 -26.61 -4.33
CA ALA A 247 -14.26 -25.36 -5.06
C ALA A 247 -13.12 -25.00 -6.02
N GLY A 248 -11.98 -25.69 -5.89
CA GLY A 248 -10.74 -25.37 -6.58
C GLY A 248 -9.90 -24.33 -5.83
N LYS A 249 -8.64 -24.23 -6.26
CA LYS A 249 -7.62 -23.40 -5.62
C LYS A 249 -7.99 -21.90 -5.66
N CYS A 250 -7.53 -21.15 -4.66
CA CYS A 250 -7.48 -19.68 -4.65
C CYS A 250 -8.82 -18.95 -4.51
N LYS A 251 -9.92 -19.67 -4.23
CA LYS A 251 -11.27 -19.09 -4.09
C LYS A 251 -11.72 -18.82 -2.65
N TYR A 252 -10.91 -19.20 -1.68
CA TYR A 252 -11.27 -19.18 -0.27
C TYR A 252 -10.87 -17.86 0.38
N ASN A 253 -11.88 -17.09 0.79
CA ASN A 253 -11.73 -15.75 1.34
C ASN A 253 -12.58 -15.63 2.62
N PRO A 254 -12.10 -14.91 3.66
CA PRO A 254 -12.90 -14.61 4.84
C PRO A 254 -14.15 -13.78 4.52
N THR A 255 -15.18 -13.90 5.36
CA THR A 255 -16.38 -13.07 5.27
C THR A 255 -16.16 -11.68 5.85
N LEU A 256 -16.57 -10.64 5.13
CA LEU A 256 -16.75 -9.29 5.67
C LEU A 256 -18.04 -9.21 6.50
N LEU A 257 -17.89 -8.84 7.76
CA LEU A 257 -18.98 -8.68 8.73
C LEU A 257 -19.42 -7.22 8.89
N ASP A 258 -18.51 -6.26 8.72
CA ASP A 258 -18.83 -4.84 8.74
C ASP A 258 -17.82 -4.06 7.88
N VAL A 259 -18.30 -3.02 7.20
CA VAL A 259 -17.48 -2.11 6.40
C VAL A 259 -18.00 -0.68 6.59
N ALA A 260 -17.16 0.17 7.17
CA ALA A 260 -17.48 1.57 7.41
C ALA A 260 -16.37 2.48 6.90
N ARG A 261 -16.73 3.55 6.17
CA ARG A 261 -15.78 4.61 5.86
C ARG A 261 -15.43 5.36 7.15
N VAL A 262 -14.15 5.54 7.38
CA VAL A 262 -13.59 6.18 8.58
C VAL A 262 -12.50 7.19 8.21
N LYS A 263 -12.06 8.01 9.17
CA LYS A 263 -10.88 8.85 8.99
C LYS A 263 -9.67 8.00 8.63
N CYS A 264 -8.87 8.41 7.65
CA CYS A 264 -7.59 7.76 7.42
C CYS A 264 -6.62 8.01 8.58
N PRO A 265 -6.01 6.96 9.16
CA PRO A 265 -4.89 7.11 10.09
C PRO A 265 -3.76 7.91 9.45
N GLU A 266 -3.17 8.85 10.20
CA GLU A 266 -2.07 9.68 9.70
C GLU A 266 -0.86 8.82 9.32
N GLU A 267 -0.68 7.69 9.99
CA GLU A 267 0.38 6.72 9.74
C GLU A 267 0.23 6.07 8.35
N LEU A 268 -0.99 5.70 7.95
CA LEU A 268 -1.27 5.25 6.59
C LEU A 268 -1.09 6.38 5.58
N VAL A 269 -1.65 7.56 5.86
CA VAL A 269 -1.50 8.72 4.96
C VAL A 269 -0.03 9.09 4.75
N ASN A 270 0.81 9.00 5.78
CA ASN A 270 2.23 9.32 5.66
C ASN A 270 2.97 8.26 4.82
N LEU A 271 2.59 6.98 4.93
CA LEU A 271 3.13 5.91 4.10
C LEU A 271 2.73 6.07 2.63
N THR A 272 1.48 6.44 2.36
CA THR A 272 0.89 6.44 1.01
C THR A 272 0.95 7.80 0.32
N GLN A 273 1.10 8.89 1.08
CA GLN A 273 0.99 10.28 0.62
C GLN A 273 -0.36 10.63 -0.03
N MET A 274 -1.42 9.87 0.26
CA MET A 274 -2.76 10.11 -0.27
C MET A 274 -3.72 10.43 0.87
N GLN A 275 -4.46 11.54 0.78
CA GLN A 275 -5.43 11.92 1.81
C GLN A 275 -6.60 12.68 1.21
N ARG A 276 -7.81 12.35 1.65
CA ARG A 276 -9.03 13.03 1.23
C ARG A 276 -9.41 14.19 2.15
N THR A 277 -10.08 15.19 1.60
CA THR A 277 -10.63 16.34 2.35
C THR A 277 -11.95 16.01 3.03
N ASP A 278 -12.64 14.97 2.58
CA ASP A 278 -13.98 14.55 3.04
C ASP A 278 -13.95 13.29 3.91
N ASP A 279 -12.82 13.02 4.58
CA ASP A 279 -12.73 11.91 5.52
C ASP A 279 -13.69 12.10 6.72
N PRO A 280 -14.44 11.04 7.13
CA PRO A 280 -15.29 11.09 8.31
C PRO A 280 -14.54 11.45 9.60
N GLU A 281 -15.29 11.78 10.65
CA GLU A 281 -14.71 11.98 11.97
C GLU A 281 -14.42 10.64 12.67
N GLY A 282 -13.18 10.47 13.12
CA GLY A 282 -12.75 9.32 13.93
C GLY A 282 -12.50 8.01 13.17
N PHE A 283 -12.08 6.99 13.92
CA PHE A 283 -11.60 5.71 13.37
C PHE A 283 -12.57 4.54 13.60
N GLN A 284 -13.70 4.80 14.27
CA GLN A 284 -14.70 3.79 14.64
C GLN A 284 -15.86 3.74 13.66
N ALA A 285 -16.47 2.56 13.51
CA ALA A 285 -17.74 2.37 12.80
C ALA A 285 -18.94 2.90 13.64
N SER A 286 -18.93 4.19 13.98
CA SER A 286 -19.93 4.86 14.83
C SER A 286 -20.98 5.63 14.01
N ALA A 287 -21.92 6.32 14.68
CA ALA A 287 -22.97 7.11 14.02
C ALA A 287 -22.43 8.22 13.07
N GLY A 288 -21.18 8.66 13.25
CA GLY A 288 -20.50 9.59 12.34
C GLY A 288 -19.77 8.93 11.16
N SER A 289 -19.68 7.60 11.13
CA SER A 289 -19.08 6.85 10.03
C SER A 289 -20.09 6.59 8.91
N VAL A 290 -19.61 6.59 7.66
CA VAL A 290 -20.46 6.22 6.51
C VAL A 290 -20.37 4.71 6.32
N ARG A 291 -21.25 3.99 7.02
CA ARG A 291 -21.42 2.53 6.82
C ARG A 291 -21.90 2.24 5.41
N GLN A 292 -21.33 1.20 4.82
CA GLN A 292 -21.64 0.81 3.46
C GLN A 292 -22.96 0.06 3.41
N ALA A 293 -23.68 0.21 2.30
CA ALA A 293 -24.95 -0.48 2.12
C ALA A 293 -24.75 -1.99 2.26
N SER A 294 -25.65 -2.66 2.98
CA SER A 294 -25.57 -4.09 3.34
C SER A 294 -24.64 -4.44 4.52
N PHE A 295 -24.08 -3.44 5.23
CA PHE A 295 -23.35 -3.65 6.48
C PHE A 295 -23.99 -2.94 7.68
N PRO A 296 -23.91 -3.51 8.91
CA PRO A 296 -23.24 -4.76 9.25
C PRO A 296 -23.97 -5.97 8.68
N ASN A 297 -23.21 -6.97 8.27
CA ASN A 297 -23.69 -8.20 7.67
C ASN A 297 -23.73 -9.31 8.74
N THR A 298 -24.94 -9.80 9.03
CA THR A 298 -25.19 -10.88 10.00
C THR A 298 -25.69 -12.17 9.36
N GLU A 299 -26.01 -12.16 8.08
CA GLU A 299 -26.74 -13.27 7.42
C GLU A 299 -25.99 -13.84 6.22
N LYS A 300 -25.24 -12.99 5.51
CA LYS A 300 -24.53 -13.37 4.29
C LYS A 300 -23.12 -13.81 4.66
N ARG A 301 -22.57 -14.73 3.88
CA ARG A 301 -21.17 -15.18 3.99
C ARG A 301 -20.48 -15.02 2.65
N CYS A 302 -19.16 -15.03 2.67
CA CYS A 302 -18.40 -15.14 1.43
C CYS A 302 -18.68 -16.50 0.76
N LEU A 303 -19.10 -16.47 -0.51
CA LEU A 303 -19.44 -17.65 -1.30
C LEU A 303 -18.57 -17.81 -2.55
N ALA A 304 -17.42 -17.12 -2.64
CA ALA A 304 -16.55 -17.14 -3.82
C ALA A 304 -16.08 -18.56 -4.24
N GLN A 305 -16.10 -19.50 -3.29
CA GLN A 305 -15.83 -20.91 -3.51
C GLN A 305 -16.98 -21.67 -4.21
N GLU A 306 -18.21 -21.17 -4.17
CA GLU A 306 -19.39 -21.87 -4.67
C GLU A 306 -19.61 -21.57 -6.17
N PRO A 307 -19.85 -22.58 -7.02
CA PRO A 307 -20.09 -22.36 -8.44
C PRO A 307 -21.24 -21.40 -8.69
N GLY A 308 -21.02 -20.39 -9.53
CA GLY A 308 -22.05 -19.38 -9.89
C GLY A 308 -22.17 -18.21 -8.91
N HIS A 309 -21.41 -18.22 -7.81
CA HIS A 309 -21.36 -17.10 -6.87
C HIS A 309 -20.20 -16.15 -7.18
N GLY A 310 -20.42 -14.86 -6.94
CA GLY A 310 -19.38 -13.82 -7.02
C GLY A 310 -18.56 -13.72 -5.73
N VAL A 311 -17.84 -12.62 -5.61
CA VAL A 311 -16.97 -12.26 -4.47
C VAL A 311 -17.64 -11.27 -3.49
N GLU A 312 -18.96 -11.20 -3.53
CA GLU A 312 -19.73 -10.38 -2.60
C GLU A 312 -19.51 -10.81 -1.15
N PHE A 313 -19.37 -9.83 -0.24
CA PHE A 313 -19.11 -10.03 1.19
C PHE A 313 -17.79 -10.75 1.49
N CYS A 314 -16.86 -10.82 0.54
CA CYS A 314 -15.55 -11.42 0.72
C CYS A 314 -14.49 -10.36 1.03
N LEU A 315 -13.61 -10.66 1.98
CA LEU A 315 -12.28 -10.05 2.05
C LEU A 315 -11.39 -10.81 1.08
N THR A 316 -11.32 -10.34 -0.14
CA THR A 316 -10.46 -10.87 -1.20
C THR A 316 -9.04 -10.33 -1.03
N ARG A 317 -8.13 -10.86 -1.84
CA ARG A 317 -6.71 -10.59 -1.75
C ARG A 317 -6.15 -10.25 -3.12
N MET A 318 -5.21 -9.31 -3.13
CA MET A 318 -4.48 -8.90 -4.31
C MET A 318 -3.04 -8.59 -3.97
N MET A 319 -2.19 -8.58 -4.97
CA MET A 319 -0.86 -7.99 -4.90
C MET A 319 -0.56 -7.37 -6.25
N ASP A 320 -0.91 -6.10 -6.40
CA ASP A 320 -0.56 -5.33 -7.59
C ASP A 320 0.84 -4.75 -7.39
N CYS A 321 1.81 -5.16 -8.21
CA CYS A 321 3.13 -4.52 -8.22
C CYS A 321 3.17 -3.37 -9.20
N ARG A 322 2.14 -3.19 -10.05
CA ARG A 322 2.04 -2.07 -10.97
C ARG A 322 1.74 -0.81 -10.17
N LYS A 323 2.12 0.33 -10.73
CA LYS A 323 1.65 1.63 -10.25
C LYS A 323 0.13 1.59 -9.98
N PRO A 324 -0.32 1.80 -8.72
CA PRO A 324 -1.72 1.71 -8.34
C PRO A 324 -2.53 2.84 -8.96
N SER A 325 -3.85 2.64 -9.14
CA SER A 325 -4.71 3.60 -9.83
C SER A 325 -4.76 4.98 -9.19
N GLY A 326 -4.61 5.08 -7.86
CA GLY A 326 -4.52 6.34 -7.13
C GLY A 326 -3.27 7.16 -7.43
N ALA A 327 -2.33 6.62 -8.21
CA ALA A 327 -1.11 7.30 -8.63
C ALA A 327 -1.27 8.04 -9.97
N PHE A 328 -2.39 7.86 -10.67
CA PHE A 328 -2.69 8.60 -11.88
C PHE A 328 -3.53 9.82 -11.54
N LYS A 329 -3.02 11.01 -11.86
CA LYS A 329 -3.73 12.28 -11.59
C LYS A 329 -5.14 12.33 -12.19
N ASP A 330 -5.36 11.62 -13.30
CA ASP A 330 -6.63 11.66 -14.04
C ASP A 330 -7.70 10.77 -13.40
N ASN A 331 -7.29 9.87 -12.48
CA ASN A 331 -8.20 9.05 -11.68
C ASN A 331 -8.65 9.76 -10.40
N VAL A 332 -7.98 10.85 -10.01
CA VAL A 332 -8.26 11.56 -8.77
C VAL A 332 -8.91 12.91 -9.05
N ARG A 333 -9.80 13.31 -8.14
CA ARG A 333 -10.51 14.59 -8.18
C ARG A 333 -9.85 15.55 -7.21
N PRO A 334 -9.10 16.57 -7.68
CA PRO A 334 -8.28 17.42 -6.82
C PRO A 334 -9.04 18.09 -5.68
N GLU A 335 -10.31 18.41 -5.87
CA GLU A 335 -11.19 19.04 -4.88
C GLU A 335 -11.56 18.14 -3.70
N LEU A 336 -11.44 16.82 -3.87
CA LEU A 336 -11.68 15.82 -2.84
C LEU A 336 -10.40 15.39 -2.12
N MET A 337 -9.26 15.98 -2.49
CA MET A 337 -7.94 15.57 -2.02
C MET A 337 -7.22 16.70 -1.30
N MET A 338 -6.52 16.35 -0.22
CA MET A 338 -5.70 17.30 0.52
C MET A 338 -4.56 17.82 -0.36
N HIS A 339 -4.26 19.11 -0.23
CA HIS A 339 -3.14 19.73 -0.93
C HIS A 339 -1.82 19.03 -0.56
N GLY A 340 -0.99 18.74 -1.58
CA GLY A 340 0.25 17.99 -1.41
C GLY A 340 0.10 16.47 -1.23
N ARG A 341 -1.13 15.95 -1.11
CA ARG A 341 -1.43 14.53 -0.88
C ARG A 341 -2.51 13.99 -1.83
N ARG A 342 -2.48 14.42 -3.10
CA ARG A 342 -3.58 14.11 -4.05
C ARG A 342 -3.43 12.80 -4.78
N VAL A 343 -2.21 12.42 -5.14
CA VAL A 343 -1.90 11.08 -5.65
C VAL A 343 -1.06 10.31 -4.64
N VAL A 344 -1.20 8.99 -4.68
CA VAL A 344 -0.36 8.07 -3.92
C VAL A 344 1.10 8.10 -4.40
N GLN A 345 2.04 8.00 -3.46
CA GLN A 345 3.46 7.85 -3.72
C GLN A 345 3.73 6.50 -4.41
N THR A 346 4.51 6.47 -5.49
CA THR A 346 4.89 5.19 -6.13
C THR A 346 6.33 4.81 -5.79
N CYS A 347 6.72 3.59 -6.12
CA CYS A 347 8.08 3.10 -5.93
C CYS A 347 8.74 2.71 -7.25
N ALA A 348 10.07 2.64 -7.24
CA ALA A 348 10.86 2.03 -8.30
C ALA A 348 10.62 0.50 -8.33
N ALA A 349 11.28 -0.18 -9.28
CA ALA A 349 11.16 -1.63 -9.47
C ALA A 349 11.62 -2.47 -8.26
N ASP A 350 12.30 -1.87 -7.28
CA ASP A 350 12.65 -2.51 -6.01
C ASP A 350 11.49 -2.56 -5.01
N GLY A 351 10.37 -1.88 -5.30
CA GLY A 351 9.19 -1.79 -4.45
C GLY A 351 9.34 -0.94 -3.19
N TYR A 352 10.47 -0.27 -2.96
CA TYR A 352 10.74 0.46 -1.71
C TYR A 352 11.31 1.87 -1.94
N THR A 353 12.09 2.07 -3.01
CA THR A 353 12.62 3.39 -3.35
C THR A 353 11.50 4.27 -3.89
N ARG A 354 11.12 5.31 -3.14
CA ARG A 354 10.03 6.23 -3.52
C ARG A 354 10.38 6.96 -4.81
N ILE A 355 9.47 6.98 -5.78
CA ILE A 355 9.54 7.85 -6.96
C ILE A 355 8.86 9.16 -6.61
N ASP A 356 9.56 10.27 -6.83
CA ASP A 356 9.04 11.61 -6.55
C ASP A 356 7.71 11.86 -7.27
N VAL A 357 6.65 12.09 -6.50
CA VAL A 357 5.33 12.45 -7.03
C VAL A 357 5.07 13.95 -6.95
N ASN A 358 6.05 14.74 -6.49
CA ASN A 358 6.10 16.15 -6.81
C ASN A 358 6.21 16.27 -8.34
N CYS A 359 5.34 17.09 -8.91
CA CYS A 359 5.43 17.72 -10.23
C CYS A 359 6.24 16.99 -11.34
N GLY A 360 5.57 16.64 -12.45
CA GLY A 360 6.22 16.34 -13.74
C GLY A 360 7.34 17.33 -14.10
N CYS A 361 8.60 16.90 -14.13
CA CYS A 361 9.79 17.74 -14.39
C CYS A 361 9.92 18.20 -15.85
N ALA A 362 8.83 18.56 -16.51
CA ALA A 362 8.86 19.61 -17.53
C ALA A 362 8.45 20.97 -16.94
N ASN A 363 7.89 21.01 -15.72
CA ASN A 363 7.32 22.23 -15.11
C ASN A 363 7.87 22.58 -13.72
N CYS A 364 8.80 21.80 -13.19
CA CYS A 364 9.53 22.11 -11.96
C CYS A 364 10.99 21.71 -12.14
N TYR A 365 11.71 22.51 -12.93
CA TYR A 365 13.13 22.69 -12.67
C TYR A 365 13.27 24.04 -12.00
N CYS A 366 13.60 23.92 -10.73
CA CYS A 366 14.11 24.93 -9.86
C CYS A 366 15.46 25.44 -10.38
#